data_AF-A0A945MRM8-F1
#
_entry.id   AF-A0A945MRM8-F1
#
_cell.length_a   1.000
_cell.length_b   1.000
_cell.length_c   1.000
_cell.angle_alpha   90.00
_cell.angle_beta   90.00
_cell.angle_gamma   90.00
#
_symmetry.space_group_name_H-M   'P 1'
#
loop_
_entity.id
_entity.type
_entity.pdbx_description
1 polymer ?
#
loop_
_entity_poly.entity_id
_entity_poly.type
_entity_poly.pdbx_seq_one_letter_code
_entity_poly.pdbx_strand_id
1 'polypeptide(L)'
;MSTAALNGQQKSLFQQGYDYSPQELRELAWGLRFTPFICMLGAVYGLATQQPTVHFLLAALGMLPFWAPSWHPFDVLYNAVLRPLWRGVKLPPNPLPRRIACFMGGSMNILIGLSFMYGTANLAYSFGAVLIALQLIVISTHFCTASWMYERFMKLIGKWAEPLTAAQARTLVEQGAQLVDVREAEEFQESHLQGAINIPASALTQRVDELRGKTIVLYCQSGLRSQEALQSILRQGRDQVYNLGAMARWESTL
;
A
#
# COMPACT_ATOMS: atom_id res chain seq x y z
N MET A 1 8.59 0.15 11.28
CA MET A 1 9.06 -1.02 12.08
C MET A 1 10.42 -1.45 11.53
N SER A 2 11.44 -1.75 12.34
CA SER A 2 12.67 -2.35 11.79
C SER A 2 12.31 -3.70 11.18
N THR A 3 12.61 -3.89 9.89
CA THR A 3 12.29 -5.15 9.18
C THR A 3 13.05 -6.34 9.78
N ALA A 4 14.03 -6.12 10.66
CA ALA A 4 14.80 -7.16 11.34
C ALA A 4 13.93 -8.17 12.11
N ALA A 5 12.81 -7.74 12.70
CA ALA A 5 11.91 -8.59 13.49
C ALA A 5 10.86 -9.35 12.64
N LEU A 6 10.78 -9.10 11.34
CA LEU A 6 9.77 -9.69 10.46
C LEU A 6 10.24 -11.00 9.80
N ASN A 7 9.34 -11.98 9.72
CA ASN A 7 9.54 -13.15 8.86
C ASN A 7 9.38 -12.79 7.37
N GLY A 8 9.73 -13.70 6.46
CA GLY A 8 9.74 -13.43 5.01
C GLY A 8 8.39 -13.00 4.43
N GLN A 9 7.28 -13.60 4.87
CA GLN A 9 5.94 -13.21 4.41
C GLN A 9 5.56 -11.82 4.91
N GLN A 10 5.84 -11.54 6.19
CA GLN A 10 5.54 -10.24 6.79
C GLN A 10 6.40 -9.13 6.15
N LYS A 11 7.67 -9.39 5.84
CA LYS A 11 8.53 -8.47 5.07
C LYS A 11 7.91 -8.16 3.71
N SER A 12 7.36 -9.16 3.04
CA SER A 12 6.73 -8.99 1.73
C SER A 12 5.45 -8.16 1.80
N LEU A 13 4.66 -8.32 2.86
CA LEU A 13 3.48 -7.47 3.12
C LEU A 13 3.88 -6.03 3.46
N PHE A 14 4.93 -5.86 4.28
CA PHE A 14 5.49 -4.55 4.58
C PHE A 14 5.98 -3.83 3.32
N GLN A 15 6.69 -4.54 2.44
CA GLN A 15 7.15 -4.06 1.13
C GLN A 15 5.99 -3.66 0.21
N GLN A 16 4.83 -4.31 0.31
CA GLN A 16 3.62 -3.90 -0.39
C GLN A 16 3.00 -2.62 0.19
N GLY A 17 3.51 -2.10 1.31
CA GLY A 17 3.05 -0.89 1.99
C GLY A 17 2.12 -1.16 3.17
N TYR A 18 1.98 -2.41 3.62
CA TYR A 18 1.23 -2.74 4.83
C TYR A 18 2.14 -2.64 6.06
N ASP A 19 2.13 -1.48 6.71
CA ASP A 19 2.98 -1.19 7.87
C ASP A 19 2.20 -1.42 9.18
N TYR A 20 2.03 -2.69 9.54
CA TYR A 20 1.34 -3.17 10.74
C TYR A 20 2.25 -4.05 11.60
N SER A 21 1.83 -4.36 12.83
CA SER A 21 2.53 -5.29 13.69
C SER A 21 2.62 -6.70 13.08
N PRO A 22 3.57 -7.56 13.50
CA PRO A 22 3.69 -8.93 13.02
C PRO A 22 2.40 -9.75 13.19
N GLN A 23 1.65 -9.50 14.27
CA GLN A 23 0.37 -10.15 14.53
C GLN A 23 -0.71 -9.68 13.54
N GLU A 24 -0.89 -8.38 13.40
CA GLU A 24 -1.86 -7.82 12.43
C GLU A 24 -1.53 -8.25 11.00
N LEU A 25 -0.26 -8.27 10.61
CA LEU A 25 0.17 -8.77 9.30
C LEU A 25 -0.17 -10.25 9.09
N ARG A 26 -0.06 -11.07 10.13
CA ARG A 26 -0.45 -12.49 10.08
C ARG A 26 -1.96 -12.63 9.90
N GLU A 27 -2.75 -11.82 10.59
CA GLU A 27 -4.21 -11.84 10.50
C GLU A 27 -4.71 -11.33 9.14
N LEU A 28 -4.06 -10.30 8.59
CA LEU A 28 -4.36 -9.76 7.26
C LEU A 28 -3.97 -10.72 6.13
N ALA A 29 -2.89 -11.50 6.30
CA ALA A 29 -2.30 -12.33 5.25
C ALA A 29 -3.35 -13.17 4.50
N TRP A 30 -4.24 -13.85 5.21
CA TRP A 30 -5.23 -14.71 4.58
C TRP A 30 -6.22 -13.92 3.70
N GLY A 31 -6.79 -12.83 4.22
CA GLY A 31 -7.74 -12.01 3.46
C GLY A 31 -7.12 -11.35 2.24
N LEU A 32 -5.85 -10.92 2.34
CA LEU A 32 -5.14 -10.27 1.23
C LEU A 32 -4.88 -11.20 0.03
N ARG A 33 -5.04 -12.53 0.18
CA ARG A 33 -4.95 -13.53 -0.91
C ARG A 33 -6.22 -13.66 -1.71
N PHE A 34 -7.37 -13.22 -1.18
CA PHE A 34 -8.66 -13.45 -1.80
C PHE A 34 -8.76 -12.82 -3.20
N THR A 35 -8.55 -11.51 -3.28
CA THR A 35 -8.58 -10.77 -4.54
C THR A 35 -7.64 -11.32 -5.61
N PRO A 36 -6.32 -11.52 -5.37
CA PRO A 36 -5.43 -12.07 -6.39
C PRO A 36 -5.81 -13.50 -6.79
N PHE A 37 -6.36 -14.31 -5.88
CA PHE A 37 -6.86 -15.64 -6.20
C PHE A 37 -8.05 -15.61 -7.17
N ILE A 38 -9.06 -14.76 -6.93
CA ILE A 38 -10.20 -14.61 -7.83
C ILE A 38 -9.76 -14.07 -9.20
N CYS A 39 -8.88 -13.06 -9.23
CA CYS A 39 -8.32 -12.53 -10.47
C CYS A 39 -7.54 -13.60 -11.26
N MET A 40 -6.82 -14.48 -10.56
CA MET A 40 -6.10 -15.60 -11.18
C MET A 40 -7.07 -16.61 -11.81
N LEU A 41 -8.13 -16.99 -11.11
CA LEU A 41 -9.17 -17.88 -11.68
C LEU A 41 -9.79 -17.26 -12.93
N GLY A 42 -10.12 -15.97 -12.90
CA GLY A 42 -10.60 -15.24 -14.07
C GLY A 42 -9.59 -15.23 -15.21
N ALA A 43 -8.31 -15.00 -14.93
CA ALA A 43 -7.27 -14.98 -15.95
C ALA A 43 -7.05 -16.37 -16.58
N VAL A 44 -7.06 -17.44 -15.77
CA VAL A 44 -7.02 -18.82 -16.27
C VAL A 44 -8.22 -19.12 -17.16
N TYR A 45 -9.43 -18.72 -16.73
CA TYR A 45 -10.64 -18.88 -17.54
C TYR A 45 -10.55 -18.11 -18.87
N GLY A 46 -10.11 -16.85 -18.84
CA GLY A 46 -9.92 -16.02 -20.04
C GLY A 46 -8.92 -16.62 -21.02
N LEU A 47 -7.80 -17.16 -20.52
CA LEU A 47 -6.80 -17.85 -21.33
C LEU A 47 -7.34 -19.16 -21.93
N ALA A 48 -8.02 -19.96 -21.12
CA ALA A 48 -8.57 -21.26 -21.55
C ALA A 48 -9.67 -21.11 -22.61
N THR A 49 -10.47 -20.04 -22.50
CA THR A 49 -11.57 -19.76 -23.44
C THR A 49 -11.19 -18.77 -24.55
N GLN A 50 -9.95 -18.27 -24.55
CA GLN A 50 -9.45 -17.25 -25.48
C GLN A 50 -10.35 -16.01 -25.57
N GLN A 51 -10.98 -15.60 -24.46
CA GLN A 51 -11.91 -14.47 -24.42
C GLN A 51 -11.17 -13.16 -24.06
N PRO A 52 -11.02 -12.20 -25.00
CA PRO A 52 -10.39 -10.91 -24.72
C PRO A 52 -11.14 -10.11 -23.65
N THR A 53 -12.47 -10.20 -23.66
CA THR A 53 -13.37 -9.46 -22.77
C THR A 53 -13.11 -9.76 -21.30
N VAL A 54 -12.85 -11.03 -20.95
CA VAL A 54 -12.50 -11.43 -19.59
C VAL A 54 -11.24 -10.70 -19.12
N HIS A 55 -10.21 -10.63 -19.97
CA HIS A 55 -8.98 -9.93 -19.63
C HIS A 55 -9.16 -8.41 -19.53
N PHE A 56 -9.97 -7.78 -20.39
CA PHE A 56 -10.26 -6.35 -20.25
C PHE A 56 -11.05 -6.03 -18.98
N LEU A 57 -11.97 -6.91 -18.56
CA LEU A 57 -12.67 -6.76 -17.28
C LEU A 57 -11.71 -6.90 -16.10
N LEU A 58 -10.82 -7.90 -16.12
CA LEU A 58 -9.78 -8.06 -15.10
C LEU A 58 -8.81 -6.87 -15.08
N ALA A 59 -8.49 -6.29 -16.23
CA ALA A 59 -7.69 -5.08 -16.32
C ALA A 59 -8.37 -3.90 -15.64
N ALA A 60 -9.64 -3.65 -15.95
CA ALA A 60 -10.43 -2.58 -15.33
C ALA A 60 -10.50 -2.76 -13.80
N LEU A 61 -10.76 -3.98 -13.34
CA LEU A 61 -10.79 -4.32 -11.91
C LEU A 61 -9.42 -4.10 -11.24
N GLY A 62 -8.35 -4.59 -11.86
CA GLY A 62 -6.99 -4.47 -11.34
C GLY A 62 -6.46 -3.03 -11.30
N MET A 63 -6.89 -2.17 -12.23
CA MET A 63 -6.45 -0.77 -12.28
C MET A 63 -7.26 0.14 -11.35
N LEU A 64 -8.52 -0.21 -11.04
CA LEU A 64 -9.40 0.60 -10.19
C LEU A 64 -8.79 1.05 -8.84
N PRO A 65 -8.08 0.19 -8.08
CA PRO A 65 -7.46 0.59 -6.80
C PRO A 65 -6.46 1.74 -6.94
N PHE A 66 -5.92 1.97 -8.15
CA PHE A 66 -5.04 3.10 -8.39
C PHE A 66 -5.73 4.43 -8.13
N TRP A 67 -7.03 4.57 -8.39
CA TRP A 67 -7.78 5.81 -8.10
C TRP A 67 -8.71 5.68 -6.91
N ALA A 68 -9.16 4.46 -6.58
CA ALA A 68 -10.08 4.19 -5.49
C ALA A 68 -9.53 3.10 -4.55
N PRO A 69 -8.60 3.44 -3.63
CA PRO A 69 -7.84 2.47 -2.83
C PRO A 69 -8.67 1.49 -2.01
N SER A 70 -9.89 1.88 -1.61
CA SER A 70 -10.79 1.11 -0.74
C SER A 70 -11.88 0.35 -1.50
N TRP A 71 -11.96 0.48 -2.82
CA TRP A 71 -13.14 0.11 -3.62
C TRP A 71 -12.92 -1.04 -4.59
N HIS A 72 -11.87 -1.84 -4.42
CA HIS A 72 -11.75 -3.05 -5.25
C HIS A 72 -12.96 -3.97 -5.00
N PRO A 73 -13.74 -4.37 -6.03
CA PRO A 73 -15.00 -5.09 -5.83
C PRO A 73 -14.84 -6.39 -5.04
N PHE A 74 -13.74 -7.12 -5.24
CA PHE A 74 -13.45 -8.33 -4.47
C PHE A 74 -13.02 -8.05 -3.02
N ASP A 75 -12.38 -6.91 -2.73
CA ASP A 75 -12.09 -6.52 -1.35
C ASP A 75 -13.38 -6.11 -0.62
N VAL A 76 -14.29 -5.42 -1.32
CA VAL A 76 -15.63 -5.07 -0.82
C VAL A 76 -16.44 -6.35 -0.55
N LEU A 77 -16.47 -7.28 -1.50
CA LEU A 77 -17.13 -8.58 -1.36
C LEU A 77 -16.55 -9.38 -0.18
N TYR A 78 -15.22 -9.42 -0.04
CA TYR A 78 -14.57 -10.05 1.10
C TYR A 78 -15.04 -9.43 2.42
N ASN A 79 -14.98 -8.10 2.53
CA ASN A 79 -15.32 -7.39 3.76
C ASN A 79 -16.81 -7.52 4.14
N ALA A 80 -17.70 -7.56 3.15
CA ALA A 80 -19.14 -7.65 3.36
C ALA A 80 -19.62 -9.07 3.65
N VAL A 81 -19.07 -10.07 2.96
CA VAL A 81 -19.64 -11.43 2.95
C VAL A 81 -18.70 -12.45 3.59
N LEU A 82 -17.42 -12.49 3.18
CA LEU A 82 -16.51 -13.56 3.60
C LEU A 82 -15.94 -13.33 5.00
N ARG A 83 -15.67 -12.07 5.34
CA ARG A 83 -15.11 -11.69 6.64
C ARG A 83 -16.01 -12.15 7.80
N PRO A 84 -17.33 -11.89 7.83
CA PRO A 84 -18.19 -12.37 8.92
C PRO A 84 -18.26 -13.90 9.01
N LEU A 85 -18.28 -14.60 7.87
CA LEU A 85 -18.40 -16.06 7.81
C LEU A 85 -17.21 -16.79 8.45
N TRP A 86 -16.01 -16.22 8.33
CA TRP A 86 -14.77 -16.83 8.81
C TRP A 86 -14.10 -16.08 9.95
N ARG A 87 -14.81 -15.14 10.61
CA ARG A 87 -14.26 -14.27 11.66
C ARG A 87 -12.94 -13.61 11.25
N GLY A 88 -12.86 -13.20 9.98
CA GLY A 88 -11.68 -12.56 9.41
C GLY A 88 -11.52 -11.10 9.83
N VAL A 89 -10.36 -10.52 9.54
CA VAL A 89 -10.08 -9.09 9.78
C VAL A 89 -10.54 -8.25 8.59
N LYS A 90 -11.00 -7.02 8.87
CA LYS A 90 -11.37 -6.06 7.81
C LYS A 90 -10.13 -5.68 7.00
N LEU A 91 -10.19 -5.83 5.68
CA LEU A 91 -9.08 -5.42 4.83
C LEU A 91 -8.94 -3.89 4.83
N PRO A 92 -7.73 -3.36 5.05
CA PRO A 92 -7.46 -1.93 4.94
C PRO A 92 -7.43 -1.50 3.46
N PRO A 93 -7.50 -0.18 3.18
CA PRO A 93 -7.29 0.35 1.84
C PRO A 93 -5.96 -0.10 1.23
N ASN A 94 -5.94 -0.26 -0.09
CA ASN A 94 -4.73 -0.70 -0.80
C ASN A 94 -3.64 0.39 -0.78
N PRO A 95 -2.46 0.13 -0.20
CA PRO A 95 -1.34 1.07 -0.19
C PRO A 95 -0.75 1.25 -1.58
N LEU A 96 0.00 2.34 -1.78
CA LEU A 96 0.54 2.73 -3.09
C LEU A 96 1.38 1.63 -3.78
N PRO A 97 2.33 0.93 -3.12
CA PRO A 97 3.11 -0.12 -3.80
C PRO A 97 2.21 -1.24 -4.33
N ARG A 98 1.21 -1.67 -3.56
CA ARG A 98 0.20 -2.63 -4.02
C ARG A 98 -0.66 -2.07 -5.17
N ARG A 99 -1.07 -0.81 -5.11
CA ARG A 99 -1.84 -0.17 -6.21
C ARG A 99 -1.06 -0.16 -7.52
N ILE A 100 0.24 0.16 -7.46
CA ILE A 100 1.14 0.09 -8.63
C ILE A 100 1.22 -1.34 -9.14
N ALA A 101 1.36 -2.34 -8.26
CA ALA A 101 1.38 -3.75 -8.65
C ALA A 101 0.07 -4.19 -9.34
N CYS A 102 -1.08 -3.80 -8.80
CA CYS A 102 -2.38 -4.10 -9.42
C CYS A 102 -2.53 -3.41 -10.79
N PHE A 103 -2.07 -2.16 -10.92
CA PHE A 103 -2.04 -1.45 -12.19
C PHE A 103 -1.17 -2.18 -13.23
N MET A 104 0.04 -2.61 -12.86
CA MET A 104 0.92 -3.38 -13.74
C MET A 104 0.27 -4.72 -14.16
N GLY A 105 -0.38 -5.42 -13.23
CA GLY A 105 -1.15 -6.63 -13.55
C GLY A 105 -2.34 -6.35 -14.48
N GLY A 106 -2.98 -5.20 -14.34
CA GLY A 106 -4.03 -4.72 -15.24
C GLY A 106 -3.50 -4.46 -16.66
N SER A 107 -2.35 -3.79 -16.79
CA SER A 107 -1.68 -3.58 -18.07
C SER A 107 -1.31 -4.90 -18.75
N MET A 108 -0.83 -5.90 -18.00
CA MET A 108 -0.59 -7.25 -18.55
C MET A 108 -1.88 -7.88 -19.09
N ASN A 109 -3.01 -7.74 -18.38
CA ASN A 109 -4.30 -8.22 -18.89
C ASN A 109 -4.75 -7.49 -20.16
N ILE A 110 -4.50 -6.18 -20.29
CA ILE A 110 -4.75 -5.45 -21.54
C ILE A 110 -3.93 -6.07 -22.67
N LEU A 111 -2.64 -6.32 -22.46
CA LEU A 111 -1.79 -6.95 -23.48
C LEU A 111 -2.27 -8.35 -23.87
N ILE A 112 -2.73 -9.16 -22.91
CA ILE A 112 -3.30 -10.49 -23.18
C ILE A 112 -4.58 -10.36 -24.02
N GLY A 113 -5.51 -9.48 -23.60
CA GLY A 113 -6.77 -9.24 -24.31
C GLY A 113 -6.54 -8.73 -25.74
N LEU A 114 -5.65 -7.76 -25.92
CA LEU A 114 -5.26 -7.27 -27.25
C LEU A 114 -4.63 -8.38 -28.09
N SER A 115 -3.78 -9.23 -27.50
CA SER A 115 -3.15 -10.34 -28.23
C SER A 115 -4.18 -11.34 -28.75
N PHE A 116 -5.20 -11.69 -27.97
CA PHE A 116 -6.30 -12.51 -28.48
C PHE A 116 -7.13 -11.79 -29.55
N MET A 117 -7.40 -10.48 -29.37
CA MET A 117 -8.15 -9.68 -30.36
C MET A 117 -7.45 -9.58 -31.72
N TYR A 118 -6.13 -9.49 -31.74
CA TYR A 118 -5.32 -9.41 -32.96
C TYR A 118 -4.83 -10.79 -33.47
N GLY A 119 -5.33 -11.89 -32.92
CA GLY A 119 -5.00 -13.24 -33.37
C GLY A 119 -3.60 -13.74 -33.02
N THR A 120 -2.88 -13.06 -32.10
CA THR A 120 -1.53 -13.44 -31.65
C THR A 120 -1.59 -14.30 -30.38
N ALA A 121 -2.29 -15.43 -30.45
CA ALA A 121 -2.57 -16.29 -29.29
C ALA A 121 -1.31 -16.74 -28.53
N ASN A 122 -0.20 -17.03 -29.23
CA ASN A 122 1.07 -17.41 -28.58
C ASN A 122 1.61 -16.31 -27.65
N LEU A 123 1.43 -15.04 -28.04
CA LEU A 123 1.82 -13.90 -27.21
C LEU A 123 0.90 -13.76 -26.00
N ALA A 124 -0.41 -13.97 -26.20
CA ALA A 124 -1.40 -13.98 -25.12
C ALA A 124 -1.07 -15.05 -24.06
N TYR A 125 -0.74 -16.27 -24.49
CA TYR A 125 -0.35 -17.36 -23.59
C TYR A 125 0.99 -17.09 -22.89
N SER A 126 1.94 -16.46 -23.56
CA SER A 126 3.23 -16.09 -22.96
C SER A 126 3.05 -15.06 -21.83
N PHE A 127 2.32 -13.97 -22.09
CA PHE A 127 1.99 -13.00 -21.05
C PHE A 127 1.10 -13.59 -19.96
N GLY A 128 0.14 -14.44 -20.34
CA GLY A 128 -0.72 -15.17 -19.43
C GLY A 128 0.06 -16.06 -18.46
N ALA A 129 0.99 -16.87 -18.96
CA ALA A 129 1.82 -17.74 -18.13
C ALA A 129 2.64 -16.94 -17.11
N VAL A 130 3.24 -15.81 -17.53
CA VAL A 130 3.96 -14.91 -16.62
C VAL A 130 3.02 -14.33 -15.56
N LEU A 131 1.84 -13.85 -15.97
CA LEU A 131 0.85 -13.28 -15.04
C LEU A 131 0.39 -14.32 -14.00
N ILE A 132 0.05 -15.53 -14.41
CA ILE A 132 -0.37 -16.61 -13.51
C ILE A 132 0.77 -17.00 -12.56
N ALA A 133 2.00 -17.12 -13.05
CA ALA A 133 3.15 -17.41 -12.20
C ALA A 133 3.36 -16.34 -11.12
N LEU A 134 3.29 -15.06 -11.50
CA LEU A 134 3.39 -13.94 -10.54
C LEU A 134 2.25 -13.96 -9.52
N GLN A 135 1.02 -14.27 -9.94
CA GLN A 135 -0.13 -14.38 -9.04
C GLN A 135 0.04 -15.54 -8.06
N LEU A 136 0.49 -16.71 -8.51
CA LEU A 136 0.77 -17.87 -7.65
C LEU A 136 1.81 -17.53 -6.58
N ILE A 137 2.86 -16.79 -6.94
CA ILE A 137 3.88 -16.33 -5.99
C ILE A 137 3.25 -15.40 -4.94
N VAL A 138 2.45 -14.42 -5.36
CA VAL A 138 1.75 -13.49 -4.44
C VAL A 138 0.78 -14.24 -3.52
N ILE A 139 -0.01 -15.17 -4.05
CA ILE A 139 -1.00 -15.93 -3.29
C ILE A 139 -0.35 -16.85 -2.26
N SER A 140 0.78 -17.48 -2.62
CA SER A 140 1.47 -18.44 -1.73
C SER A 140 2.37 -17.76 -0.69
N THR A 141 3.12 -16.73 -1.10
CA THR A 141 4.21 -16.15 -0.30
C THR A 141 4.01 -14.70 0.11
N HIS A 142 3.00 -14.01 -0.44
CA HIS A 142 2.88 -12.55 -0.44
C HIS A 142 4.03 -11.80 -1.11
N PHE A 143 5.03 -12.47 -1.69
CA PHE A 143 6.06 -11.78 -2.45
C PHE A 143 5.45 -11.19 -3.73
N CYS A 144 5.51 -9.87 -3.87
CA CYS A 144 5.00 -9.16 -5.03
C CYS A 144 6.16 -8.53 -5.78
N THR A 145 6.55 -9.12 -6.91
CA THR A 145 7.68 -8.66 -7.74
C THR A 145 7.54 -7.19 -8.11
N ALA A 146 6.34 -6.71 -8.44
CA ALA A 146 6.12 -5.29 -8.77
C ALA A 146 6.34 -4.35 -7.57
N SER A 147 5.86 -4.72 -6.37
CA SER A 147 6.13 -3.95 -5.16
C SER A 147 7.61 -3.98 -4.79
N TRP A 148 8.29 -5.10 -5.04
CA TRP A 148 9.73 -5.21 -4.86
C TRP A 148 10.53 -4.34 -5.81
N MET A 149 10.16 -4.33 -7.10
CA MET A 149 10.76 -3.43 -8.09
C MET A 149 10.54 -1.97 -7.72
N TYR A 150 9.34 -1.62 -7.25
CA TYR A 150 9.03 -0.28 -6.75
C TYR A 150 9.92 0.12 -5.59
N GLU A 151 10.02 -0.71 -4.54
CA GLU A 151 10.92 -0.43 -3.41
C GLU A 151 12.36 -0.23 -3.87
N ARG A 152 12.89 -1.13 -4.71
CA ARG A 152 14.26 -1.05 -5.23
C ARG A 152 14.49 0.23 -6.02
N PHE A 153 13.56 0.58 -6.90
CA PHE A 153 13.61 1.84 -7.65
C PHE A 153 13.62 3.05 -6.73
N MET A 154 12.73 3.09 -5.74
CA MET A 154 12.65 4.18 -4.77
C MET A 154 13.90 4.30 -3.91
N LYS A 155 14.53 3.18 -3.53
CA LYS A 155 15.84 3.15 -2.85
C LYS A 155 16.95 3.68 -3.76
N LEU A 156 16.97 3.29 -5.03
CA LEU A 156 17.98 3.75 -6.00
C LEU A 156 17.93 5.26 -6.22
N ILE A 157 16.74 5.86 -6.28
CA ILE A 157 16.60 7.32 -6.46
C ILE A 157 16.65 8.11 -5.15
N GLY A 158 17.02 7.47 -4.03
CA GLY A 158 17.17 8.11 -2.72
C GLY A 158 15.85 8.59 -2.08
N LYS A 159 14.69 8.14 -2.57
CA LYS A 159 13.36 8.58 -2.09
C LYS A 159 12.69 7.58 -1.15
N TRP A 160 13.40 6.54 -0.71
CA TRP A 160 12.89 5.58 0.26
C TRP A 160 13.32 5.96 1.68
N ALA A 161 12.40 6.48 2.47
CA ALA A 161 12.59 6.71 3.90
C ALA A 161 11.74 5.69 4.67
N GLU A 162 12.39 4.82 5.46
CA GLU A 162 11.67 3.88 6.32
C GLU A 162 10.96 4.64 7.44
N PRO A 163 9.66 4.42 7.68
CA PRO A 163 8.97 5.09 8.76
C PRO A 163 9.47 4.66 10.15
N LEU A 164 9.52 5.60 11.09
CA LEU A 164 9.91 5.38 12.50
C LEU A 164 9.08 4.31 13.18
N THR A 165 9.67 3.55 14.10
CA THR A 165 8.87 2.73 15.02
C THR A 165 8.06 3.62 15.97
N ALA A 166 7.01 3.07 16.57
CA ALA A 166 6.22 3.79 17.57
C ALA A 166 7.10 4.21 18.75
N ALA A 167 7.95 3.32 19.25
CA ALA A 167 8.91 3.61 20.31
C ALA A 167 9.85 4.76 19.92
N GLN A 168 10.45 4.72 18.72
CA GLN A 168 11.32 5.80 18.23
C GLN A 168 10.58 7.13 18.12
N ALA A 169 9.36 7.12 17.56
CA ALA A 169 8.55 8.33 17.44
C ALA A 169 8.20 8.92 18.80
N ARG A 170 7.78 8.09 19.77
CA ARG A 170 7.51 8.52 21.15
C ARG A 170 8.75 9.10 21.81
N THR A 171 9.90 8.43 21.71
CA THR A 171 11.17 8.94 22.24
C THR A 171 11.53 10.31 21.64
N LEU A 172 11.37 10.50 20.34
CA LEU A 172 11.62 11.80 19.72
C LEU A 172 10.64 12.88 20.22
N VAL A 173 9.36 12.55 20.37
CA VAL A 173 8.33 13.47 20.88
C VAL A 173 8.60 13.82 22.35
N GLU A 174 8.99 12.85 23.18
CA GLU A 174 9.43 13.07 24.57
C GLU A 174 10.68 13.97 24.65
N GLN A 175 11.56 13.89 23.65
CA GLN A 175 12.72 14.78 23.49
C GLN A 175 12.37 16.16 22.88
N GLY A 176 11.08 16.44 22.66
CA GLY A 176 10.59 17.73 22.18
C GLY A 176 10.36 17.85 20.68
N ALA A 177 10.34 16.73 19.93
CA ALA A 177 9.91 16.76 18.53
C ALA A 177 8.43 17.14 18.41
N GLN A 178 8.10 17.94 17.39
CA GLN A 178 6.71 18.28 17.09
C GLN A 178 6.04 17.13 16.34
N LEU A 179 4.98 16.58 16.92
CA LEU A 179 4.11 15.60 16.26
C LEU A 179 3.11 16.35 15.37
N VAL A 180 3.07 16.02 14.08
CA VAL A 180 2.27 16.74 13.09
C VAL A 180 1.35 15.79 12.35
N ASP A 181 0.05 16.07 12.43
CA ASP A 181 -0.97 15.38 11.67
C ASP A 181 -1.19 16.07 10.33
N VAL A 182 -0.95 15.36 9.24
CA VAL A 182 -1.12 15.89 7.87
C VAL A 182 -2.45 15.52 7.21
N ARG A 183 -3.41 15.03 8.01
CA ARG A 183 -4.81 14.84 7.57
C ARG A 183 -5.55 16.17 7.44
N GLU A 184 -6.75 16.11 6.86
CA GLU A 184 -7.64 17.27 6.80
C GLU A 184 -8.12 17.64 8.21
N ALA A 185 -8.53 18.90 8.40
CA ALA A 185 -8.89 19.43 9.71
C ALA A 185 -10.07 18.69 10.33
N GLU A 186 -11.02 18.23 9.51
CA GLU A 186 -12.19 17.47 9.96
C GLU A 186 -11.76 16.11 10.54
N GLU A 187 -10.87 15.39 9.87
CA GLU A 187 -10.34 14.10 10.36
C GLU A 187 -9.58 14.26 11.68
N PHE A 188 -8.86 15.38 11.84
CA PHE A 188 -8.14 15.70 13.07
C PHE A 188 -9.09 16.02 14.23
N GLN A 189 -10.18 16.75 13.97
CA GLN A 189 -11.18 17.09 14.98
C GLN A 189 -11.93 15.87 15.51
N GLU A 190 -12.18 14.87 14.65
CA GLU A 190 -12.82 13.61 15.07
C GLU A 190 -11.96 12.81 16.06
N SER A 191 -10.66 12.68 15.77
CA SER A 191 -9.68 12.03 16.65
C SER A 191 -8.26 12.35 16.20
N HIS A 192 -7.32 12.52 17.12
CA HIS A 192 -5.90 12.75 16.81
C HIS A 192 -5.00 12.29 17.96
N LEU A 193 -3.69 12.19 17.70
CA LEU A 193 -2.70 11.84 18.72
C LEU A 193 -2.49 13.03 19.65
N GLN A 194 -2.43 12.77 20.95
CA GLN A 194 -2.29 13.83 21.95
C GLN A 194 -1.05 14.69 21.69
N GLY A 195 -1.23 16.02 21.72
CA GLY A 195 -0.15 16.98 21.48
C GLY A 195 0.23 17.17 20.01
N ALA A 196 -0.48 16.54 19.07
CA ALA A 196 -0.27 16.75 17.65
C ALA A 196 -0.75 18.13 17.18
N ILE A 197 -0.04 18.69 16.19
CA ILE A 197 -0.42 19.91 15.47
C ILE A 197 -0.98 19.49 14.11
N ASN A 198 -2.15 19.99 13.73
CA ASN A 198 -2.70 19.72 12.41
C ASN A 198 -2.20 20.71 11.36
N ILE A 199 -1.57 20.20 10.31
CA ILE A 199 -1.25 20.94 9.09
C ILE A 199 -1.50 20.00 7.90
N PRO A 200 -2.62 20.14 7.17
CA PRO A 200 -2.94 19.28 6.04
C PRO A 200 -1.80 19.19 5.03
N ALA A 201 -1.58 18.00 4.46
CA ALA A 201 -0.46 17.74 3.55
C ALA A 201 -0.42 18.72 2.36
N SER A 202 -1.59 19.16 1.89
CA SER A 202 -1.75 20.15 0.82
C SER A 202 -1.21 21.55 1.18
N ALA A 203 -1.29 21.94 2.45
CA ALA A 203 -0.86 23.24 2.95
C ALA A 203 0.52 23.22 3.61
N LEU A 204 1.04 22.04 3.92
CA LEU A 204 2.26 21.86 4.71
C LEU A 204 3.49 22.54 4.11
N THR A 205 3.66 22.49 2.80
CA THR A 205 4.79 23.15 2.10
C THR A 205 4.81 24.68 2.31
N GLN A 206 3.63 25.32 2.44
CA GLN A 206 3.51 26.76 2.64
C GLN A 206 3.52 27.15 4.12
N ARG A 207 3.09 26.22 4.97
CA ARG A 207 2.90 26.42 6.42
C ARG A 207 3.99 25.76 7.26
N VAL A 208 5.05 25.23 6.63
CA VAL A 208 6.12 24.51 7.33
C VAL A 208 6.80 25.40 8.36
N ASP A 209 6.86 26.71 8.13
CA ASP A 209 7.47 27.70 9.02
C ASP A 209 6.70 27.93 10.32
N GLU A 210 5.42 27.51 10.38
CA GLU A 210 4.66 27.46 11.64
C GLU A 210 5.25 26.42 12.60
N LEU A 211 5.93 25.40 12.08
CA LEU A 211 6.61 24.38 12.86
C LEU A 211 7.96 24.93 13.33
N ARG A 212 7.98 25.42 14.57
CA ARG A 212 9.16 25.98 15.25
C ARG A 212 10.13 24.93 15.78
N GLY A 213 9.73 23.66 15.79
CA GLY A 213 10.51 22.53 16.26
C GLY A 213 11.66 22.21 15.32
N LYS A 214 12.83 21.92 15.91
CA LYS A 214 13.98 21.43 15.15
C LYS A 214 13.69 20.06 14.54
N THR A 215 13.00 19.20 15.30
CA THR A 215 12.60 17.85 14.88
C THR A 215 11.09 17.77 14.67
N ILE A 216 10.67 17.18 13.55
CA ILE A 216 9.26 16.96 13.20
C ILE A 216 9.00 15.47 12.98
N VAL A 217 7.88 14.97 13.52
CA VAL A 217 7.37 13.63 13.26
C VAL A 217 6.00 13.75 12.59
N LEU A 218 5.91 13.36 11.33
CA LEU A 218 4.69 13.42 10.52
C LEU A 218 3.90 12.12 10.64
N TYR A 219 2.58 12.22 10.73
CA TYR A 219 1.68 11.08 10.59
C TYR A 219 0.40 11.46 9.86
N CYS A 220 -0.33 10.47 9.37
CA CYS A 220 -1.66 10.66 8.80
C CYS A 220 -2.51 9.40 9.00
N GLN A 221 -3.64 9.24 8.29
CA GLN A 221 -4.51 8.08 8.49
C GLN A 221 -3.83 6.75 8.10
N SER A 222 -3.19 6.71 6.92
CA SER A 222 -2.67 5.48 6.31
C SER A 222 -1.17 5.48 6.04
N GLY A 223 -0.48 6.58 6.33
CA GLY A 223 0.95 6.79 6.08
C GLY A 223 1.31 7.34 4.68
N LEU A 224 0.37 7.36 3.73
CA LEU A 224 0.64 7.87 2.37
C LEU A 224 0.89 9.39 2.38
N ARG A 225 -0.06 10.15 2.93
CA ARG A 225 0.04 11.62 3.00
C ARG A 225 1.25 12.08 3.79
N SER A 226 1.60 11.38 4.88
CA SER A 226 2.77 11.72 5.70
C SER A 226 4.09 11.38 5.00
N GLN A 227 4.13 10.37 4.13
CA GLN A 227 5.28 10.10 3.27
C GLN A 227 5.44 11.17 2.19
N GLU A 228 4.35 11.58 1.54
CA GLU A 228 4.36 12.67 0.54
C GLU A 228 4.78 14.00 1.18
N ALA A 229 4.21 14.30 2.35
CA ALA A 229 4.56 15.44 3.18
C ALA A 229 6.06 15.44 3.55
N LEU A 230 6.60 14.32 4.03
CA LEU A 230 8.03 14.16 4.32
C LEU A 230 8.87 14.55 3.09
N GLN A 231 8.55 14.00 1.92
CA GLN A 231 9.28 14.28 0.69
C GLN A 231 9.16 15.76 0.26
N SER A 232 8.02 16.41 0.50
CA SER A 232 7.85 17.84 0.19
C SER A 232 8.73 18.72 1.07
N ILE A 233 8.81 18.42 2.37
CA ILE A 233 9.58 19.21 3.33
C ILE A 233 11.09 18.98 3.17
N LEU A 234 11.52 17.74 2.93
CA LEU A 234 12.93 17.44 2.67
C LEU A 234 13.47 18.24 1.48
N ARG A 235 12.66 18.48 0.44
CA ARG A 235 13.05 19.32 -0.72
C ARG A 235 13.22 20.80 -0.39
N GLN A 236 12.65 21.27 0.71
CA GLN A 236 12.82 22.64 1.20
C GLN A 236 14.06 22.79 2.12
N GLY A 237 14.84 21.71 2.32
CA GLY A 237 16.08 21.75 3.11
C GLY A 237 15.87 21.61 4.61
N ARG A 238 14.72 21.09 5.06
CA ARG A 238 14.52 20.69 6.46
C ARG A 238 14.91 19.22 6.62
N ASP A 239 16.01 18.97 7.34
CA ASP A 239 16.61 17.63 7.40
C ASP A 239 16.12 16.76 8.56
N GLN A 240 15.61 17.38 9.64
CA GLN A 240 15.15 16.67 10.86
C GLN A 240 13.65 16.39 10.82
N VAL A 241 13.19 15.79 9.73
CA VAL A 241 11.78 15.42 9.54
C VAL A 241 11.69 13.92 9.35
N TYR A 242 10.79 13.30 10.12
CA TYR A 242 10.61 11.86 10.15
C TYR A 242 9.15 11.50 9.89
N ASN A 243 8.91 10.31 9.33
CA ASN A 243 7.56 9.81 9.09
C ASN A 243 7.24 8.69 10.10
N LEU A 244 6.20 8.89 10.93
CA LEU A 244 5.59 7.83 11.73
C LEU A 244 4.67 6.94 10.89
N GLY A 245 4.10 7.46 9.79
CA GLY A 245 3.19 6.73 8.92
C GLY A 245 1.73 6.84 9.37
N ALA A 246 1.02 5.70 9.44
CA ALA A 246 -0.38 5.65 9.85
C ALA A 246 -0.54 5.99 11.35
N MET A 247 -1.60 6.72 11.70
CA MET A 247 -1.93 7.16 13.06
C MET A 247 -2.01 5.99 14.04
N ALA A 248 -2.61 4.88 13.61
CA ALA A 248 -2.74 3.66 14.39
C ALA A 248 -1.39 3.11 14.90
N ARG A 249 -0.27 3.50 14.27
CA ARG A 249 1.07 3.09 14.70
C ARG A 249 1.47 3.71 16.03
N TRP A 250 0.88 4.83 16.44
CA TRP A 250 1.26 5.49 17.69
C TRP A 250 1.09 4.59 18.90
N GLU A 251 0.09 3.72 18.92
CA GLU A 251 -0.19 2.81 20.04
C GLU A 251 0.58 1.48 19.95
N SER A 252 1.27 1.20 18.85
CA SER A 252 2.04 -0.04 18.69
C SER A 252 3.13 -0.15 19.77
N THR A 253 3.18 -1.27 20.49
CA THR A 253 4.12 -1.50 21.61
C THR A 253 5.34 -2.36 21.22
N LEU A 254 5.75 -2.33 19.95
CA LEU A 254 6.92 -3.07 19.45
C LEU A 254 8.19 -2.22 19.35
#